data_AF-A0AA36A3L7-F1
#
_entry.id   AF-A0AA36A3L7-F1
#
_cell.length_a   1.000
_cell.length_b   1.000
_cell.length_c   1.000
_cell.angle_alpha   90.00
_cell.angle_beta   90.00
_cell.angle_gamma   90.00
#
_symmetry.space_group_name_H-M   'P 1'
#
loop_
_entity.id
_entity.type
_entity.pdbx_description
1 polymer ?
#
loop_
_entity_poly.entity_id
_entity_poly.type
_entity_poly.pdbx_seq_one_letter_code
_entity_poly.pdbx_strand_id
1 'polypeptide(L)'
;MNPSGNMLILISFFFLSFTSNLNRVDAEPLTQSNFDEKVMKSKDIWFIMFGVPKCGAVKALKPEWEKVSKKLEGKVKFGEVDCQENYDLYVNYKIQGFPTIIVFAEDKGKGAFIYTGERTAKGIEEAALLKLEGVKDEFHQPRSEESKDTQSLLFTFKELSIKHH
;
A
#
# COMPACT_ATOMS: atom_id res chain seq x y z
N MET A 1 12.32 -25.53 -54.58
CA MET A 1 12.41 -26.53 -53.50
C MET A 1 13.28 -25.96 -52.39
N ASN A 2 12.66 -25.50 -51.31
CA ASN A 2 13.25 -25.59 -49.95
C ASN A 2 12.64 -26.88 -49.36
N PRO A 3 13.23 -27.59 -48.38
CA PRO A 3 13.47 -26.97 -47.07
C PRO A 3 14.75 -27.42 -46.32
N SER A 4 15.01 -26.65 -45.27
CA SER A 4 15.34 -27.14 -43.92
C SER A 4 16.73 -27.69 -43.63
N GLY A 5 17.54 -26.86 -43.00
CA GLY A 5 18.63 -27.33 -42.15
C GLY A 5 19.30 -26.19 -41.38
N ASN A 6 18.97 -26.06 -40.10
CA ASN A 6 19.83 -25.44 -39.08
C ASN A 6 20.09 -23.93 -39.10
N MET A 7 19.04 -23.10 -39.13
CA MET A 7 19.16 -21.71 -38.65
C MET A 7 17.92 -21.23 -37.91
N LEU A 8 17.26 -22.10 -37.14
CA LEU A 8 16.12 -21.71 -36.29
C LEU A 8 16.22 -22.20 -34.83
N ILE A 9 17.20 -23.03 -34.49
CA ILE A 9 17.33 -23.55 -33.11
C ILE A 9 18.13 -22.61 -32.20
N LEU A 10 19.00 -21.76 -32.75
CA LEU A 10 19.82 -20.86 -31.93
C LEU A 10 19.07 -19.63 -31.39
N ILE A 11 17.92 -19.26 -31.98
CA ILE A 11 17.09 -18.16 -31.49
C ILE A 11 16.20 -18.61 -30.32
N SER A 12 15.90 -19.91 -30.19
CA SER A 12 15.12 -20.44 -29.06
C SER A 12 15.93 -20.60 -27.77
N PHE A 13 17.27 -20.64 -27.83
CA PHE A 13 18.09 -20.69 -26.60
C PHE A 13 18.32 -19.32 -25.96
N PHE A 14 18.09 -18.22 -26.68
CA PHE A 14 18.18 -16.87 -26.09
C PHE A 14 16.87 -16.43 -25.39
N PHE A 15 15.75 -17.13 -25.63
CA PHE A 15 14.45 -16.80 -25.05
C PHE A 15 14.03 -17.69 -23.88
N LEU A 16 14.81 -18.72 -23.51
CA LEU A 16 14.56 -19.57 -22.34
C LEU A 16 15.38 -19.18 -21.10
N SER A 17 16.13 -18.08 -21.17
CA SER A 17 16.69 -17.40 -19.99
C SER A 17 15.97 -16.08 -19.69
N PHE A 18 14.69 -15.95 -20.09
CA PHE A 18 13.79 -15.11 -19.29
C PHE A 18 13.60 -15.88 -17.98
N THR A 19 14.60 -15.76 -17.13
CA THR A 19 14.56 -16.23 -15.76
C THR A 19 13.24 -15.76 -15.22
N SER A 20 12.39 -16.72 -14.85
CA SER A 20 11.20 -16.44 -14.08
C SER A 20 11.68 -15.68 -12.87
N ASN A 21 11.60 -14.36 -12.93
CA ASN A 21 11.76 -13.51 -11.77
C ASN A 21 10.58 -13.94 -10.91
N LEU A 22 10.87 -14.79 -9.93
CA LEU A 22 9.95 -15.12 -8.86
C LEU A 22 9.75 -13.81 -8.10
N ASN A 23 8.94 -12.92 -8.68
CA ASN A 23 8.31 -11.80 -8.02
C ASN A 23 7.35 -12.44 -7.01
N ARG A 24 7.92 -13.00 -5.95
CA ARG A 24 7.30 -12.85 -4.66
C ARG A 24 7.27 -11.34 -4.49
N VAL A 25 6.08 -10.75 -4.57
CA VAL A 25 5.87 -9.34 -4.18
C VAL A 25 6.10 -9.31 -2.68
N ASP A 26 7.36 -9.45 -2.30
CA ASP A 26 7.86 -9.29 -0.96
C ASP A 26 7.91 -7.79 -0.72
N ALA A 27 7.56 -7.37 0.49
CA ALA A 27 7.68 -5.98 0.86
C ALA A 27 9.12 -5.50 0.59
N GLU A 28 9.22 -4.31 0.02
CA GLU A 28 10.46 -3.82 -0.57
C GLU A 28 11.53 -3.58 0.51
N PRO A 29 12.76 -4.11 0.35
CA PRO A 29 13.82 -3.84 1.30
C PRO A 29 14.27 -2.39 1.20
N LEU A 30 14.10 -1.65 2.29
CA LEU A 30 14.47 -0.26 2.42
C LEU A 30 15.74 -0.11 3.25
N THR A 31 16.66 0.68 2.72
CA THR A 31 17.98 0.94 3.30
C THR A 31 18.19 2.44 3.45
N GLN A 32 19.15 2.83 4.27
CA GLN A 32 19.53 4.25 4.42
C GLN A 32 19.78 4.94 3.06
N SER A 33 20.38 4.24 2.11
CA SER A 33 20.72 4.77 0.80
C SER A 33 19.53 4.97 -0.14
N ASN A 34 18.44 4.20 0.02
CA ASN A 34 17.30 4.23 -0.90
C ASN A 34 16.03 4.86 -0.29
N PHE A 35 15.99 5.01 1.04
CA PHE A 35 14.79 5.42 1.76
C PHE A 35 14.30 6.81 1.33
N ASP A 36 15.22 7.78 1.25
CA ASP A 36 14.85 9.14 0.86
C ASP A 36 14.25 9.19 -0.56
N GLU A 37 14.89 8.51 -1.50
CA GLU A 37 14.44 8.47 -2.89
C GLU A 37 13.11 7.73 -3.06
N LYS A 38 13.00 6.53 -2.48
CA LYS A 38 11.83 5.67 -2.69
C LYS A 38 10.63 6.07 -1.84
N VAL A 39 10.88 6.46 -0.60
CA VAL A 39 9.83 6.78 0.36
C VAL A 39 9.62 8.29 0.36
N MET A 40 10.63 9.07 0.72
CA MET A 40 10.46 10.51 1.01
C MET A 40 10.17 11.38 -0.22
N LYS A 41 10.63 10.98 -1.41
CA LYS A 41 10.29 11.67 -2.67
C LYS A 41 9.11 11.09 -3.43
N SER A 42 8.61 9.91 -3.02
CA SER A 42 7.42 9.29 -3.64
C SER A 42 6.12 10.02 -3.25
N LYS A 43 5.09 9.94 -4.09
CA LYS A 43 3.73 10.36 -3.78
C LYS A 43 2.86 9.21 -3.25
N ASP A 44 3.38 7.99 -3.30
CA ASP A 44 2.67 6.80 -2.84
C ASP A 44 2.52 6.82 -1.32
N ILE A 45 1.46 6.17 -0.84
CA ILE A 45 1.33 5.81 0.57
C ILE A 45 2.24 4.62 0.84
N TRP A 46 3.10 4.73 1.85
CA TRP A 46 3.99 3.67 2.28
C TRP A 46 3.63 3.15 3.66
N PHE A 47 3.54 1.84 3.79
CA PHE A 47 3.55 1.12 5.06
C PHE A 47 4.92 0.47 5.22
N ILE A 48 5.66 0.85 6.26
CA ILE A 48 7.05 0.40 6.45
C ILE A 48 7.17 -0.30 7.80
N MET A 49 7.56 -1.57 7.75
CA MET A 49 7.87 -2.35 8.94
C MET A 49 9.35 -2.16 9.32
N PHE A 50 9.58 -1.60 10.49
CA PHE A 50 10.89 -1.53 11.15
C PHE A 50 11.04 -2.74 12.07
N GLY A 51 12.05 -3.56 11.82
CA GLY A 51 12.21 -4.83 12.51
C GLY A 51 13.62 -5.38 12.45
N VAL A 52 13.78 -6.56 13.07
CA VAL A 52 15.00 -7.37 13.02
C VAL A 52 14.60 -8.77 12.56
N PRO A 53 15.22 -9.36 11.51
CA PRO A 53 14.78 -10.62 10.91
C PRO A 53 14.71 -11.80 11.88
N LYS A 54 15.55 -11.80 12.93
CA LYS A 54 15.61 -12.89 13.92
C LYS A 54 14.60 -12.74 15.06
N CYS A 55 13.88 -11.62 15.17
CA CYS A 55 12.90 -11.39 16.23
C CYS A 55 11.63 -12.26 16.01
N GLY A 56 11.20 -12.99 17.03
CA GLY A 56 10.02 -13.88 16.95
C GLY A 56 8.73 -13.14 16.55
N ALA A 57 8.50 -11.95 17.11
CA ALA A 57 7.33 -11.14 16.77
C ALA A 57 7.34 -10.63 15.31
N VAL A 58 8.52 -10.28 14.79
CA VAL A 58 8.69 -9.86 13.37
C VAL A 58 8.42 -11.06 12.45
N LYS A 59 8.93 -12.25 12.80
CA LYS A 59 8.68 -13.48 12.04
C LYS A 59 7.20 -13.85 12.00
N ALA A 60 6.46 -13.62 13.09
CA ALA A 60 5.02 -13.87 13.13
C ALA A 60 4.22 -12.90 12.23
N LEU A 61 4.69 -11.65 12.06
CA LEU A 61 4.04 -10.64 11.23
C LEU A 61 4.34 -10.82 9.72
N LYS A 62 5.54 -11.27 9.36
CA LYS A 62 5.95 -11.47 7.95
C LYS A 62 4.89 -12.14 7.04
N PRO A 63 4.26 -13.27 7.39
CA PRO A 63 3.27 -13.89 6.51
C PRO A 63 2.02 -13.02 6.29
N GLU A 64 1.60 -12.26 7.29
CA GLU A 64 0.49 -11.31 7.14
C GLU A 64 0.91 -10.09 6.33
N TRP A 65 2.15 -9.63 6.51
CA TRP A 65 2.75 -8.53 5.76
C TRP A 65 2.83 -8.82 4.25
N GLU A 66 3.30 -10.02 3.88
CA GLU A 66 3.35 -10.48 2.48
C GLU A 66 1.95 -10.67 1.87
N LYS A 67 0.96 -11.09 2.67
CA LYS A 67 -0.42 -11.22 2.18
C LYS A 67 -1.02 -9.87 1.84
N VAL A 68 -0.85 -8.88 2.72
CA VAL A 68 -1.42 -7.54 2.49
C VAL A 68 -0.67 -6.77 1.41
N SER A 69 0.66 -6.92 1.31
CA SER A 69 1.44 -6.28 0.23
C SER A 69 0.96 -6.70 -1.16
N LYS A 70 0.67 -7.99 -1.34
CA LYS A 70 0.12 -8.54 -2.58
C LYS A 70 -1.30 -8.04 -2.86
N LYS A 71 -2.15 -7.99 -1.84
CA LYS A 71 -3.54 -7.53 -2.00
C LYS A 71 -3.65 -6.06 -2.39
N LEU A 72 -2.75 -5.23 -1.89
CA LEU A 72 -2.76 -3.78 -2.12
C LEU A 72 -1.72 -3.33 -3.15
N GLU A 73 -1.17 -4.26 -3.92
CA GLU A 73 -0.25 -3.97 -5.00
C GLU A 73 -0.83 -2.92 -5.96
N GLY A 74 -0.03 -1.91 -6.28
CA GLY A 74 -0.44 -0.78 -7.12
C GLY A 74 -1.31 0.28 -6.44
N LYS A 75 -1.76 0.05 -5.19
CA LYS A 75 -2.52 1.05 -4.40
C LYS A 75 -1.70 1.62 -3.25
N VAL A 76 -0.98 0.76 -2.53
CA VAL A 76 -0.14 1.12 -1.38
C VAL A 76 1.17 0.37 -1.49
N LYS A 77 2.27 1.02 -1.12
CA LYS A 77 3.60 0.43 -1.10
C LYS A 77 3.91 -0.12 0.28
N PHE A 78 4.58 -1.27 0.30
CA PHE A 78 4.99 -1.95 1.52
C PHE A 78 6.51 -2.08 1.53
N GLY A 79 7.13 -1.70 2.63
CA GLY A 79 8.58 -1.78 2.81
C GLY A 79 8.98 -2.46 4.12
N GLU A 80 10.20 -2.97 4.15
CA GLU A 80 10.84 -3.51 5.35
C GLU A 80 12.20 -2.84 5.58
N VAL A 81 12.47 -2.45 6.81
CA VAL A 81 13.78 -1.95 7.23
C VAL A 81 14.36 -2.92 8.27
N ASP A 82 15.53 -3.47 7.96
CA ASP A 82 16.36 -4.14 8.97
C ASP A 82 17.08 -3.09 9.81
N CYS A 83 16.64 -2.93 11.06
CA CYS A 83 17.18 -1.94 11.97
C CYS A 83 18.60 -2.27 12.48
N GLN A 84 19.09 -3.50 12.30
CA GLN A 84 20.49 -3.84 12.65
C GLN A 84 21.47 -3.24 11.63
N GLU A 85 21.11 -3.33 10.35
CA GLU A 85 21.94 -2.84 9.25
C GLU A 85 21.70 -1.36 8.92
N ASN A 86 20.58 -0.79 9.38
CA ASN A 86 20.16 0.58 9.05
C ASN A 86 19.94 1.44 10.30
N TYR A 87 20.99 1.60 11.11
CA TYR A 87 20.94 2.29 12.41
C TYR A 87 20.41 3.73 12.34
N ASP A 88 20.82 4.52 11.34
CA ASP A 88 20.33 5.90 11.19
C ASP A 88 18.82 5.98 11.00
N LEU A 89 18.21 5.05 10.26
CA LEU A 89 16.75 4.98 10.11
C LEU A 89 16.09 4.61 11.45
N TYR A 90 16.69 3.66 12.20
CA TYR A 90 16.21 3.29 13.54
C TYR A 90 16.21 4.50 14.50
N VAL A 91 17.28 5.30 14.50
CA VAL A 91 17.41 6.49 15.36
C VAL A 91 16.48 7.62 14.90
N ASN A 92 16.49 7.94 13.61
CA ASN A 92 15.72 9.06 13.05
C ASN A 92 14.22 8.89 13.27
N TYR A 93 13.72 7.65 13.14
CA TYR A 93 12.31 7.33 13.39
C TYR A 93 12.02 6.91 14.84
N LYS A 94 13.01 7.01 15.73
CA LYS A 94 12.88 6.78 17.19
C LYS A 94 12.20 5.45 17.49
N ILE A 95 12.61 4.38 16.83
CA ILE A 95 12.00 3.07 16.99
C ILE A 95 12.26 2.54 18.41
N GLN A 96 11.20 2.29 19.17
CA GLN A 96 11.29 1.86 20.58
C GLN A 96 11.15 0.34 20.77
N GLY A 97 10.70 -0.37 19.73
CA GLY A 97 10.47 -1.81 19.79
C GLY A 97 10.16 -2.41 18.42
N PHE A 98 10.14 -3.74 18.35
CA PHE A 98 9.94 -4.48 17.10
C PHE A 98 8.73 -5.43 17.17
N PRO A 99 8.01 -5.61 16.05
CA PRO A 99 7.99 -4.71 14.89
C PRO A 99 7.32 -3.37 15.25
N THR A 100 7.78 -2.30 14.60
CA THR A 100 7.07 -1.01 14.55
C THR A 100 6.68 -0.75 13.10
N ILE A 101 5.41 -0.42 12.85
CA ILE A 101 4.93 -0.06 11.51
C ILE A 101 4.74 1.45 11.48
N ILE A 102 5.36 2.11 10.51
CA ILE A 102 5.20 3.54 10.28
C ILE A 102 4.56 3.74 8.91
N VAL A 103 3.55 4.60 8.86
CA VAL A 103 2.84 4.95 7.63
C VAL A 103 3.28 6.34 7.18
N PHE A 104 3.69 6.44 5.92
CA PHE A 104 4.03 7.69 5.24
C PHE A 104 2.93 7.96 4.23
N ALA A 105 2.15 9.01 4.45
CA ALA A 105 1.09 9.43 3.53
C ALA A 105 1.65 10.29 2.39
N GLU A 106 0.83 10.52 1.35
CA GLU A 106 1.16 11.36 0.20
C GLU A 106 1.57 12.78 0.63
N ASP A 107 0.80 13.39 1.54
CA ASP A 107 1.16 14.65 2.17
C ASP A 107 2.11 14.41 3.36
N LYS A 108 3.41 14.32 3.05
CA LYS A 108 4.46 14.21 4.06
C LYS A 108 4.59 15.43 4.97
N GLY A 109 3.94 16.56 4.62
CA GLY A 109 3.81 17.72 5.49
C GLY A 109 2.91 17.46 6.70
N LYS A 110 1.95 16.52 6.59
CA LYS A 110 1.16 15.99 7.72
C LYS A 110 1.92 14.93 8.55
N GLY A 111 3.12 14.55 8.10
CA GLY A 111 4.06 13.69 8.82
C GLY A 111 3.83 12.19 8.63
N ALA A 112 4.77 11.42 9.17
CA ALA A 112 4.69 9.97 9.29
C ALA A 112 4.06 9.60 10.65
N PHE A 113 3.23 8.57 10.70
CA PHE A 113 2.56 8.15 11.93
C PHE A 113 2.77 6.67 12.22
N ILE A 114 2.83 6.32 13.51
CA ILE A 114 2.96 4.93 13.95
C ILE A 114 1.59 4.26 13.83
N TYR A 115 1.54 3.13 13.15
CA TYR A 115 0.36 2.30 13.08
C TYR A 115 0.23 1.44 14.34
N THR A 116 -0.90 1.58 15.02
CA THR A 116 -1.23 0.88 16.28
C THR A 116 -2.39 -0.10 16.16
N GLY A 117 -2.90 -0.31 14.94
CA GLY A 117 -4.01 -1.24 14.68
C GLY A 117 -3.60 -2.72 14.68
N GLU A 118 -4.54 -3.57 14.29
CA GLU A 118 -4.34 -5.02 14.24
C GLU A 118 -3.23 -5.42 13.25
N ARG A 119 -2.31 -6.27 13.71
CA ARG A 119 -1.17 -6.75 12.92
C ARG A 119 -1.52 -7.99 12.09
N THR A 120 -2.72 -7.98 11.51
CA THR A 120 -3.22 -9.02 10.59
C THR A 120 -3.32 -8.42 9.18
N ALA A 121 -3.28 -9.25 8.14
CA ALA A 121 -3.38 -8.76 6.77
C ALA A 121 -4.69 -7.97 6.56
N LYS A 122 -5.78 -8.42 7.18
CA LYS A 122 -7.09 -7.76 7.13
C LYS A 122 -7.08 -6.40 7.84
N GLY A 123 -6.55 -6.33 9.06
CA GLY A 123 -6.53 -5.07 9.82
C GLY A 123 -5.64 -4.00 9.18
N ILE A 124 -4.53 -4.42 8.57
CA ILE A 124 -3.66 -3.52 7.80
C ILE A 124 -4.34 -3.10 6.50
N GLU A 125 -5.02 -4.03 5.82
CA GLU A 125 -5.77 -3.76 4.59
C GLU A 125 -6.86 -2.70 4.81
N GLU A 126 -7.70 -2.88 5.83
CA GLU A 126 -8.77 -1.94 6.17
C GLU A 126 -8.22 -0.54 6.48
N ALA A 127 -7.14 -0.45 7.28
CA ALA A 127 -6.51 0.82 7.59
C ALA A 127 -5.92 1.52 6.35
N ALA A 128 -5.32 0.75 5.44
CA ALA A 128 -4.78 1.27 4.20
C ALA A 128 -5.89 1.76 3.25
N LEU A 129 -7.01 1.03 3.15
CA LEU A 129 -8.16 1.42 2.33
C LEU A 129 -8.82 2.71 2.86
N LEU A 130 -9.00 2.83 4.17
CA LEU A 130 -9.51 4.06 4.80
C LEU A 130 -8.62 5.27 4.47
N LYS A 131 -7.29 5.07 4.47
CA LYS A 131 -6.37 6.16 4.12
C LYS A 131 -6.46 6.55 2.65
N LEU A 132 -6.69 5.60 1.75
CA LEU A 132 -6.92 5.87 0.33
C LEU A 132 -8.25 6.59 0.09
N GLU A 133 -9.30 6.29 0.85
CA GLU A 133 -10.59 6.97 0.76
C GLU A 133 -10.49 8.43 1.21
N GLY A 134 -9.86 8.70 2.35
CA GLY A 134 -9.65 10.08 2.81
C GLY A 134 -8.74 10.93 1.90
N VAL A 135 -7.95 10.31 1.00
CA VAL A 135 -7.21 11.03 -0.06
C VAL A 135 -8.12 11.39 -1.24
N LYS A 136 -9.10 10.55 -1.57
CA LYS A 136 -10.08 10.86 -2.63
C LYS A 136 -10.93 12.07 -2.26
N ASP A 137 -11.22 12.26 -0.98
CA ASP A 137 -12.01 13.39 -0.50
C ASP A 137 -11.27 14.74 -0.64
N GLU A 138 -9.93 14.75 -0.65
CA GLU A 138 -9.14 15.97 -0.93
C GLU A 138 -9.05 16.29 -2.43
N PHE A 139 -9.22 15.29 -3.31
CA PHE A 139 -9.32 15.47 -4.77
C PHE A 139 -10.76 15.61 -5.28
N HIS A 140 -11.74 15.72 -4.37
CA HIS A 140 -13.15 15.98 -4.68
C HIS A 140 -13.59 17.33 -4.11
N GLN A 141 -13.47 18.41 -4.89
CA GLN A 141 -14.46 19.50 -4.78
C GLN A 141 -15.83 18.95 -5.17
N PRO A 142 -16.92 19.43 -4.54
CA PRO A 142 -18.00 18.61 -4.05
C PRO A 142 -18.86 18.06 -5.19
N ARG A 143 -19.13 16.76 -5.12
CA ARG A 143 -20.36 16.22 -5.70
C ARG A 143 -21.19 15.63 -4.57
N SER A 144 -22.14 16.46 -4.13
CA SER A 144 -23.30 16.14 -3.30
C SER A 144 -23.40 14.68 -2.86
N GLU A 145 -23.07 14.46 -1.60
CA GLU A 145 -23.66 13.40 -0.80
C GLU A 145 -25.18 13.65 -0.78
N GLU A 146 -25.90 13.09 -1.75
CA GLU A 146 -27.36 12.99 -1.68
C GLU A 146 -27.65 11.84 -0.71
N SER A 147 -27.60 12.16 0.59
CA SER A 147 -28.11 11.29 1.63
C SER A 147 -29.58 11.02 1.33
N LYS A 148 -29.96 9.74 1.36
CA LYS A 148 -31.27 9.21 0.98
C LYS A 148 -32.44 9.71 1.85
N ASP A 149 -32.19 10.67 2.74
CA ASP A 149 -33.16 11.23 3.66
C ASP A 149 -33.87 12.48 3.07
N THR A 150 -33.25 13.20 2.12
CA THR A 150 -33.89 14.39 1.52
C THR A 150 -34.95 14.04 0.48
N GLN A 151 -34.88 12.87 -0.16
CA GLN A 151 -35.89 12.43 -1.13
C GLN A 151 -37.21 12.06 -0.46
N SER A 152 -37.20 11.59 0.79
CA SER A 152 -38.43 11.30 1.55
C SER A 152 -39.16 12.58 1.98
N LEU A 153 -38.42 13.64 2.35
CA LEU A 153 -39.00 14.93 2.73
C LEU A 153 -39.53 15.72 1.53
N LEU A 154 -38.86 15.69 0.38
CA LEU A 154 -39.34 16.32 -0.85
C LEU A 154 -40.57 15.62 -1.43
N PHE A 155 -40.70 14.31 -1.27
CA PHE A 155 -41.91 13.59 -1.69
C PHE A 155 -43.11 13.89 -0.78
N THR A 156 -42.88 14.06 0.53
CA THR A 156 -43.93 14.41 1.50
C THR A 156 -44.42 15.85 1.32
N PHE A 157 -43.54 16.80 1.01
CA PHE A 157 -43.94 18.20 0.80
C PHE A 157 -44.76 18.41 -0.49
N LYS A 158 -44.56 17.57 -1.51
CA LYS A 158 -45.29 17.67 -2.78
C LYS A 158 -46.74 17.17 -2.66
N GLU A 159 -47.02 16.21 -1.79
CA GLU A 159 -48.38 15.72 -1.51
C GLU A 159 -49.22 16.69 -0.64
N LEU A 160 -48.56 17.50 0.20
CA LEU A 160 -49.25 18.50 1.04
C LEU A 160 -49.68 19.76 0.28
N SER A 161 -49.12 20.03 -0.90
CA SER A 161 -49.47 21.21 -1.70
C SER A 161 -50.68 21.01 -2.65
N ILE A 162 -51.22 19.80 -2.78
CA ILE A 162 -52.32 19.49 -3.73
C ILE A 162 -53.70 19.53 -3.07
N LYS A 163 -53.81 19.60 -1.73
CA LYS A 163 -55.10 19.65 -1.01
C LYS A 163 -55.68 21.05 -0.77
N HIS A 164 -55.07 22.09 -1.31
CA HIS A 164 -55.54 23.48 -1.16
C HIS A 164 -55.79 24.21 -2.48
N HIS A 165 -56.36 23.52 -3.46
CA HIS A 165 -57.02 24.17 -4.60
C HIS A 165 -58.30 23.44 -5.01
#